data_AF-A0A2E3WLH3-F1
#
_entry.id   AF-A0A2E3WLH3-F1
#
_cell.length_a   1.000
_cell.length_b   1.000
_cell.length_c   1.000
_cell.angle_alpha   90.00
_cell.angle_beta   90.00
_cell.angle_gamma   90.00
#
_symmetry.space_group_name_H-M   'P 1'
#
loop_
_entity.id
_entity.type
_entity.pdbx_description
1 polymer ?
#
loop_
_entity_poly.entity_id
_entity_poly.type
_entity_poly.pdbx_seq_one_letter_code
_entity_poly.pdbx_strand_id
1 'polypeptide(L)'
;MRLGELLDFPLVQRLLKFNVTFHSEIVAEALGGTGPQKFFERGGVAVASIGHQAFVFAERELHDWVVLKKTNEYLTHRLIDFELMDDDGLVMRLKLYCWKAAAGNGMTPRLDIDLLFLNRSGLNVATGEQTNAIPVPLTHLMQRCKQGIYALLADAIPDDKVLMSRLRALSDCGWVQEGSSVKFVDGDVPDDACPICHEPLSAKSTIVTPCGHHFHDACWSKHVDHSVQRAEVQALPEPLRASPFQFGVDMRGQAIYITCPMCREGMRCIRTVAS
;
A
#
# COMPACT_ATOMS: atom_id res chain seq x y z
N MET A 1 -6.80 -17.15 -10.82
CA MET A 1 -5.48 -16.76 -10.30
C MET A 1 -4.52 -16.76 -11.48
N ARG A 2 -3.91 -15.63 -11.80
CA ARG A 2 -3.10 -15.45 -13.02
C ARG A 2 -1.60 -15.54 -12.74
N LEU A 3 -1.21 -16.31 -11.71
CA LEU A 3 0.19 -16.50 -11.36
C LEU A 3 0.97 -17.20 -12.49
N GLY A 4 0.32 -18.09 -13.25
CA GLY A 4 0.91 -18.69 -14.46
C GLY A 4 1.29 -17.62 -15.49
N GLU A 5 0.38 -16.69 -15.79
CA GLU A 5 0.66 -15.57 -16.71
C GLU A 5 1.83 -14.70 -16.23
N LEU A 6 1.96 -14.49 -14.91
CA LEU A 6 3.12 -13.77 -14.35
C LEU A 6 4.42 -14.55 -14.53
N LEU A 7 4.41 -15.87 -14.31
CA LEU A 7 5.57 -16.74 -14.49
C LEU A 7 5.96 -16.90 -15.97
N ASP A 8 4.99 -16.79 -16.87
CA ASP A 8 5.20 -16.81 -18.32
C ASP A 8 5.56 -15.43 -18.87
N PHE A 9 5.51 -14.38 -18.04
CA PHE A 9 5.82 -13.02 -18.49
C PHE A 9 7.31 -12.87 -18.80
N PRO A 10 7.69 -12.37 -20.00
CA PRO A 10 9.08 -12.34 -20.46
C PRO A 10 10.06 -11.67 -19.48
N LEU A 11 9.69 -10.52 -18.89
CA LEU A 11 10.51 -9.84 -17.88
C LEU A 11 10.77 -10.71 -16.65
N VAL A 12 9.73 -11.42 -16.18
CA VAL A 12 9.82 -12.27 -14.98
C VAL A 12 10.69 -13.48 -15.27
N GLN A 13 10.51 -14.17 -16.39
CA GLN A 13 11.33 -15.31 -16.78
C GLN A 13 12.82 -14.95 -16.89
N ARG A 14 13.12 -13.84 -17.58
CA ARG A 14 14.50 -13.34 -17.77
C ARG A 14 15.20 -13.04 -16.45
N LEU A 15 14.47 -12.55 -15.45
CA LEU A 15 15.04 -12.14 -14.17
C LEU A 15 15.08 -13.28 -13.14
N LEU A 16 14.07 -14.15 -13.11
CA LEU A 16 14.03 -15.29 -12.17
C LEU A 16 15.22 -16.24 -12.31
N LYS A 17 15.78 -16.39 -13.53
CA LYS A 17 16.97 -17.22 -13.77
C LYS A 17 18.22 -16.74 -13.02
N PHE A 18 18.27 -15.48 -12.63
CA PHE A 18 19.35 -14.89 -11.83
C PHE A 18 19.01 -14.77 -10.34
N ASN A 19 18.01 -15.55 -9.88
CA ASN A 19 17.54 -15.53 -8.49
C ASN A 19 17.05 -14.13 -8.06
N VAL A 20 16.53 -13.35 -9.00
CA VAL A 20 15.80 -12.12 -8.69
C VAL A 20 14.55 -12.49 -7.92
N THR A 21 14.25 -11.71 -6.89
CA THR A 21 13.03 -11.85 -6.11
C THR A 21 12.10 -10.69 -6.44
N PHE A 22 10.94 -10.98 -7.00
CA PHE A 22 9.86 -10.01 -7.20
C PHE A 22 9.03 -9.90 -5.93
N HIS A 23 8.65 -8.68 -5.56
CA HIS A 23 7.97 -8.40 -4.30
C HIS A 23 6.64 -7.68 -4.54
N SER A 24 5.81 -7.66 -3.49
CA SER A 24 4.71 -6.71 -3.36
C SER A 24 3.68 -6.80 -4.49
N GLU A 25 3.47 -5.68 -5.18
CA GLU A 25 2.24 -5.38 -5.90
C GLU A 25 2.05 -6.27 -7.12
N ILE A 26 3.09 -6.50 -7.93
CA ILE A 26 2.97 -7.33 -9.13
C ILE A 26 2.58 -8.78 -8.79
N VAL A 27 3.07 -9.30 -7.66
CA VAL A 27 2.74 -10.64 -7.18
C VAL A 27 1.31 -10.67 -6.64
N ALA A 28 0.94 -9.69 -5.82
CA ALA A 28 -0.41 -9.57 -5.25
C ALA A 28 -1.48 -9.41 -6.35
N GLU A 29 -1.22 -8.60 -7.36
CA GLU A 29 -2.10 -8.36 -8.51
C GLU A 29 -2.28 -9.60 -9.38
N ALA A 30 -1.20 -10.34 -9.67
CA ALA A 30 -1.28 -11.62 -10.38
C ALA A 30 -2.15 -12.64 -9.61
N LEU A 31 -2.03 -12.67 -8.28
CA LEU A 31 -2.87 -13.51 -7.42
C LEU A 31 -4.34 -13.04 -7.41
N GLY A 32 -4.56 -11.72 -7.41
CA GLY A 32 -5.87 -11.08 -7.55
C GLY A 32 -6.53 -11.23 -8.91
N GLY A 33 -5.80 -11.74 -9.91
CA GLY A 33 -6.33 -12.02 -11.24
C GLY A 33 -6.11 -10.91 -12.26
N THR A 34 -5.25 -9.94 -11.96
CA THR A 34 -4.73 -8.97 -12.92
C THR A 34 -3.51 -9.56 -13.63
N GLY A 35 -3.53 -9.62 -14.97
CA GLY A 35 -2.36 -10.06 -15.75
C GLY A 35 -1.22 -9.02 -15.72
N PRO A 36 0.04 -9.45 -15.90
CA PRO A 36 1.21 -8.56 -15.85
C PRO A 36 1.16 -7.43 -16.90
N GLN A 37 0.63 -7.70 -18.09
CA GLN A 37 0.45 -6.67 -19.12
C GLN A 37 -0.46 -5.53 -18.63
N LYS A 38 -1.67 -5.86 -18.15
CA LYS A 38 -2.62 -4.87 -17.60
C LYS A 38 -2.02 -4.12 -16.40
N PHE A 39 -1.20 -4.80 -15.59
CA PHE A 39 -0.47 -4.16 -14.50
C PHE A 39 0.47 -3.07 -15.01
N PHE A 40 1.23 -3.28 -16.08
CA PHE A 40 2.11 -2.26 -16.64
C PHE A 40 1.37 -1.17 -17.42
N GLU A 41 0.33 -1.51 -18.19
CA GLU A 41 -0.49 -0.56 -18.96
C GLU A 41 -1.12 0.53 -18.08
N ARG A 42 -1.55 0.18 -16.86
CA ARG A 42 -2.07 1.15 -15.87
C ARG A 42 -0.97 1.93 -15.13
N GLY A 43 0.29 1.77 -15.53
CA GLY A 43 1.44 2.39 -14.87
C GLY A 43 1.91 1.64 -13.62
N GLY A 44 1.70 0.34 -13.50
CA GLY A 44 2.30 -0.45 -12.43
C GLY A 44 3.83 -0.39 -12.45
N VAL A 45 4.44 -0.57 -11.28
CA VAL A 45 5.90 -0.61 -11.12
C VAL A 45 6.28 -1.93 -10.47
N ALA A 46 6.98 -2.79 -11.20
CA ALA A 46 7.50 -4.02 -10.64
C ALA A 46 8.64 -3.69 -9.67
N VAL A 47 8.59 -4.26 -8.48
CA VAL A 47 9.65 -4.10 -7.48
C VAL A 47 10.33 -5.43 -7.27
N ALA A 48 11.66 -5.44 -7.37
CA ALA A 48 12.45 -6.64 -7.27
C ALA A 48 13.75 -6.41 -6.49
N SER A 49 14.33 -7.48 -5.97
CA SER A 49 15.67 -7.47 -5.37
C SER A 49 16.58 -8.52 -5.97
N ILE A 50 17.88 -8.24 -5.94
CA ILE A 50 18.93 -9.14 -6.43
C ILE A 50 20.20 -9.02 -5.58
N GLY A 51 20.94 -10.13 -5.46
CA GLY A 51 22.27 -10.11 -4.86
C GLY A 51 23.29 -9.40 -5.75
N HIS A 52 24.24 -8.68 -5.16
CA HIS A 52 25.24 -7.89 -5.90
C HIS A 52 25.98 -8.68 -6.98
N GLN A 53 26.34 -9.93 -6.70
CA GLN A 53 27.08 -10.79 -7.63
C GLN A 53 26.28 -11.14 -8.89
N ALA A 54 24.94 -11.20 -8.79
CA ALA A 54 24.06 -11.55 -9.90
C ALA A 54 23.61 -10.32 -10.71
N PHE A 55 23.81 -9.11 -10.18
CA PHE A 55 23.31 -7.87 -10.79
C PHE A 55 23.83 -7.64 -12.22
N VAL A 56 25.13 -7.83 -12.47
CA VAL A 56 25.72 -7.61 -13.80
C VAL A 56 25.08 -8.51 -14.87
N PHE A 57 24.66 -9.72 -14.50
CA PHE A 57 24.02 -10.64 -15.43
C PHE A 57 22.57 -10.23 -15.72
N ALA A 58 21.82 -9.83 -14.70
CA ALA A 58 20.46 -9.30 -14.88
C ALA A 58 20.46 -8.02 -15.73
N GLU A 59 21.42 -7.13 -15.52
CA GLU A 59 21.58 -5.92 -16.32
C GLU A 59 21.87 -6.22 -17.79
N ARG A 60 22.78 -7.15 -18.07
CA ARG A 60 23.07 -7.59 -19.44
C ARG A 60 21.85 -8.21 -20.12
N GLU A 61 21.06 -8.98 -19.37
CA GLU A 61 19.85 -9.62 -19.91
C GLU A 61 18.76 -8.62 -20.29
N LEU A 62 18.69 -7.50 -19.57
CA LEU A 62 17.73 -6.43 -19.83
C LEU A 62 18.22 -5.43 -20.87
N HIS A 63 19.50 -5.48 -21.27
CA HIS A 63 20.17 -4.43 -22.04
C HIS A 63 19.35 -3.96 -23.25
N ASP A 64 18.84 -4.90 -24.05
CA ASP A 64 18.13 -4.59 -25.29
C ASP A 64 16.73 -3.99 -25.06
N TRP A 65 16.20 -4.10 -23.85
CA TRP A 65 14.92 -3.51 -23.46
C TRP A 65 15.07 -2.16 -22.76
N VAL A 66 16.27 -1.77 -22.32
CA VAL A 66 16.44 -0.54 -21.53
C VAL A 66 16.20 0.71 -22.39
N VAL A 67 15.14 1.44 -22.08
CA VAL A 67 14.87 2.78 -22.60
C VAL A 67 15.54 3.83 -21.71
N LEU A 68 15.36 3.69 -20.40
CA LEU A 68 15.91 4.60 -19.40
C LEU A 68 16.43 3.81 -18.20
N LYS A 69 17.55 4.27 -17.66
CA LYS A 69 18.14 3.73 -16.42
C LYS A 69 18.56 4.87 -15.50
N LYS A 70 18.05 4.88 -14.28
CA LYS A 70 18.46 5.79 -13.21
C LYS A 70 19.02 4.98 -12.05
N THR A 71 20.17 5.39 -11.52
CA THR A 71 20.82 4.71 -10.40
C THR A 71 20.87 5.64 -9.20
N ASN A 72 20.34 5.18 -8.08
CA ASN A 72 20.40 5.85 -6.79
C ASN A 72 21.24 4.98 -5.83
N GLU A 73 22.31 5.55 -5.28
CA GLU A 73 23.15 4.86 -4.31
C GLU A 73 22.78 5.25 -2.88
N TYR A 74 22.53 4.25 -2.05
CA TYR A 74 22.30 4.40 -0.62
C TYR A 74 23.41 3.66 0.14
N LEU A 75 23.52 3.96 1.45
CA LEU A 75 24.50 3.31 2.31
C LEU A 75 24.32 1.78 2.35
N THR A 76 23.07 1.30 2.34
CA THR A 76 22.75 -0.12 2.51
C THR A 76 22.52 -0.87 1.20
N HIS A 77 22.16 -0.16 0.12
CA HIS A 77 21.78 -0.77 -1.15
C HIS A 77 21.97 0.20 -2.32
N ARG A 78 21.94 -0.34 -3.54
CA ARG A 78 21.81 0.43 -4.77
C ARG A 78 20.40 0.20 -5.32
N LEU A 79 19.64 1.25 -5.56
CA LEU A 79 18.36 1.19 -6.26
C LEU A 79 18.56 1.58 -7.71
N ILE A 80 18.02 0.78 -8.62
CA ILE A 80 18.09 1.06 -10.05
C ILE A 80 16.67 1.07 -10.59
N ASP A 81 16.28 2.23 -11.12
CA ASP A 81 14.99 2.42 -11.77
C ASP A 81 15.20 2.24 -13.28
N PHE A 82 14.58 1.20 -13.83
CA PHE A 82 14.55 0.92 -15.26
C PHE A 82 13.18 1.30 -15.84
N GLU A 83 13.21 1.98 -16.98
CA GLU A 83 12.13 1.98 -17.95
C GLU A 83 12.55 1.03 -19.07
N LEU A 84 11.75 0.01 -19.28
CA LEU A 84 11.99 -1.05 -20.24
C LEU A 84 10.90 -1.02 -21.31
N MET A 85 11.21 -1.48 -22.51
CA MET A 85 10.23 -1.69 -23.58
C MET A 85 10.49 -3.05 -24.19
N ASP A 86 9.47 -3.89 -24.26
CA ASP A 86 9.58 -5.19 -24.93
C ASP A 86 9.43 -5.05 -26.46
N ASP A 87 9.53 -6.18 -27.16
CA ASP A 87 9.46 -6.26 -28.62
C ASP A 87 8.08 -5.86 -29.17
N ASP A 88 7.03 -5.93 -28.34
CA ASP A 88 5.65 -5.54 -28.67
C ASP A 88 5.35 -4.06 -28.33
N GLY A 89 6.33 -3.34 -27.78
CA GLY A 89 6.21 -1.92 -27.43
C GLY A 89 5.58 -1.65 -26.06
N LEU A 90 5.40 -2.67 -25.21
CA LEU A 90 4.90 -2.49 -23.85
C LEU A 90 5.97 -1.83 -22.98
N VAL A 91 5.66 -0.64 -22.46
CA VAL A 91 6.51 0.07 -21.52
C VAL A 91 6.35 -0.48 -20.11
N MET A 92 7.44 -0.98 -19.54
CA MET A 92 7.48 -1.57 -18.20
C MET A 92 8.38 -0.73 -17.29
N ARG A 93 7.96 -0.52 -16.03
CA ARG A 93 8.78 0.13 -15.01
C ARG A 93 9.23 -0.88 -13.98
N LEU A 94 10.54 -0.99 -13.77
CA LEU A 94 11.15 -1.92 -12.83
C LEU A 94 12.05 -1.16 -11.85
N LYS A 95 11.82 -1.37 -10.56
CA LYS A 95 12.71 -0.94 -9.48
C LYS A 95 13.49 -2.14 -8.96
N LEU A 96 14.80 -2.15 -9.17
CA LEU A 96 15.68 -3.25 -8.77
C LEU A 96 16.61 -2.84 -7.63
N TYR A 97 16.40 -3.45 -6.47
CA TYR A 97 17.23 -3.29 -5.28
C TYR A 97 18.42 -4.26 -5.31
N CYS A 98 19.63 -3.72 -5.36
CA CYS A 98 20.88 -4.47 -5.37
C CYS A 98 21.59 -4.36 -4.00
N TRP A 99 21.68 -5.49 -3.29
CA TRP A 99 22.19 -5.56 -1.91
C TRP A 99 23.70 -5.80 -1.86
N LYS A 100 24.45 -4.96 -1.15
CA LYS A 100 25.93 -5.05 -1.08
C LYS A 100 26.43 -6.17 -0.16
N ALA A 101 25.72 -6.53 0.91
CA ALA A 101 25.90 -7.75 1.74
C ALA A 101 24.92 -7.72 2.92
N ALA A 102 24.28 -8.86 3.23
CA ALA A 102 23.56 -9.23 4.48
C ALA A 102 22.56 -8.25 5.16
N ALA A 103 22.41 -7.01 4.70
CA ALA A 103 21.43 -6.06 5.22
C ALA A 103 20.05 -6.45 4.69
N GLY A 104 19.12 -6.68 5.62
CA GLY A 104 17.76 -7.12 5.35
C GLY A 104 17.04 -6.27 4.30
N ASN A 105 16.05 -6.89 3.66
CA ASN A 105 15.18 -6.27 2.64
C ASN A 105 14.74 -4.87 3.08
N GLY A 106 15.37 -3.82 2.56
CA GLY A 106 14.99 -2.41 2.76
C GLY A 106 13.67 -2.05 2.07
N MET A 107 12.96 -3.06 1.56
CA MET A 107 11.52 -3.00 1.45
C MET A 107 10.93 -3.32 2.82
N THR A 108 10.73 -2.30 3.64
CA THR A 108 9.86 -2.44 4.81
C THR A 108 8.45 -2.71 4.29
N PRO A 109 7.88 -3.91 4.49
CA PRO A 109 6.52 -4.19 4.06
C PRO A 109 5.58 -3.24 4.80
N ARG A 110 4.64 -2.63 4.09
CA ARG A 110 3.67 -1.69 4.69
C ARG A 110 2.27 -2.24 4.66
N LEU A 111 2.00 -3.08 3.67
CA LEU A 111 0.76 -3.84 3.53
C LEU A 111 1.06 -5.31 3.80
N ASP A 112 0.08 -6.05 4.30
CA ASP A 112 0.19 -7.51 4.43
C ASP A 112 0.52 -8.20 3.10
N ILE A 113 -0.02 -7.71 1.99
CA ILE A 113 0.29 -8.18 0.63
C ILE A 113 1.75 -7.89 0.21
N ASP A 114 2.47 -7.00 0.90
CA ASP A 114 3.91 -6.79 0.68
C ASP A 114 4.78 -7.91 1.20
N LEU A 115 4.22 -8.76 2.07
CA LEU A 115 4.92 -9.92 2.57
C LEU A 115 5.07 -10.98 1.47
N LEU A 116 4.27 -10.91 0.40
CA LEU A 116 4.39 -11.86 -0.71
C LEU A 116 5.58 -11.54 -1.59
N PHE A 117 6.35 -12.57 -1.89
CA PHE A 117 7.41 -12.48 -2.88
C PHE A 117 7.52 -13.76 -3.71
N LEU A 118 7.99 -13.60 -4.94
CA LEU A 118 8.18 -14.63 -5.93
C LEU A 118 9.65 -14.68 -6.35
N ASN A 119 10.27 -15.85 -6.20
CA ASN A 119 11.61 -16.11 -6.70
C ASN A 119 11.66 -17.49 -7.38
N ARG A 120 12.86 -17.95 -7.75
CA ARG A 120 13.05 -19.25 -8.41
C ARG A 120 12.59 -20.46 -7.59
N SER A 121 12.52 -20.32 -6.26
CA SER A 121 12.04 -21.38 -5.36
C SER A 121 10.51 -21.41 -5.26
N GLY A 122 9.84 -20.39 -5.80
CA GLY A 122 8.38 -20.27 -5.81
C GLY A 122 7.87 -19.05 -5.06
N LEU A 123 6.58 -19.09 -4.75
CA LEU A 123 5.87 -18.07 -4.00
C LEU A 123 6.09 -18.29 -2.49
N ASN A 124 6.50 -17.23 -1.79
CA ASN A 124 6.85 -17.29 -0.37
C ASN A 124 6.33 -16.06 0.38
N VAL A 125 6.36 -16.12 1.71
CA VAL A 125 6.00 -15.03 2.61
C VAL A 125 7.24 -14.56 3.36
N ALA A 126 7.50 -13.26 3.35
CA ALA A 126 8.56 -12.64 4.11
C ALA A 126 8.22 -12.70 5.60
N THR A 127 9.04 -13.41 6.37
CA THR A 127 8.99 -13.38 7.83
C THR A 127 9.87 -12.21 8.30
N GLY A 128 9.24 -11.10 8.70
CA GLY A 128 10.00 -9.99 9.29
C GLY A 128 10.63 -10.42 10.62
N GLU A 129 11.90 -10.10 10.83
CA GLU A 129 12.61 -10.37 12.10
C GLU A 129 12.02 -9.59 13.29
N GLN A 130 11.24 -8.54 13.02
CA GLN A 130 10.95 -7.50 14.01
C GLN A 130 9.62 -7.60 14.75
N THR A 131 8.82 -8.64 14.56
CA THR A 131 7.52 -8.68 15.23
C THR A 131 7.32 -9.98 15.96
N ASN A 132 6.98 -9.89 17.24
CA ASN A 132 6.27 -10.94 17.98
C ASN A 132 4.89 -11.27 17.36
N ALA A 133 4.66 -10.92 16.09
CA ALA A 133 3.44 -11.17 15.36
C ALA A 133 3.41 -12.63 14.94
N ILE A 134 2.21 -13.19 15.02
CA ILE A 134 1.92 -14.52 14.52
C ILE A 134 2.20 -14.51 13.01
N PRO A 135 3.03 -15.44 12.48
CA PRO A 135 3.31 -15.49 11.05
C PRO A 135 2.01 -15.64 10.27
N VAL A 136 1.81 -14.80 9.26
CA VAL A 136 0.62 -14.86 8.40
C VAL A 136 0.80 -16.02 7.42
N PRO A 137 -0.10 -17.03 7.40
CA PRO A 137 0.04 -18.15 6.49
C PRO A 137 -0.02 -17.71 5.02
N LEU A 138 0.79 -18.33 4.15
CA LEU A 138 0.77 -18.05 2.71
C LEU A 138 -0.62 -18.18 2.11
N THR A 139 -1.35 -19.23 2.49
CA THR A 139 -2.72 -19.49 2.02
C THR A 139 -3.69 -18.36 2.39
N HIS A 140 -3.51 -17.73 3.55
CA HIS A 140 -4.31 -16.59 3.97
C HIS A 140 -4.04 -15.38 3.08
N LEU A 141 -2.78 -15.03 2.85
CA LEU A 141 -2.43 -13.91 1.95
C LEU A 141 -2.90 -14.16 0.51
N MET A 142 -2.77 -15.37 -0.01
CA MET A 142 -3.28 -15.73 -1.33
C MET A 142 -4.80 -15.55 -1.44
N GLN A 143 -5.55 -15.97 -0.42
CA GLN A 143 -7.00 -15.81 -0.38
C GLN A 143 -7.40 -14.34 -0.34
N ARG A 144 -6.67 -13.51 0.42
CA ARG A 144 -6.88 -12.06 0.50
C ARG A 144 -6.60 -11.37 -0.83
N CYS A 145 -5.48 -11.68 -1.48
CA CYS A 145 -5.19 -11.17 -2.83
C CYS A 145 -6.29 -11.54 -3.82
N LYS A 146 -6.77 -12.79 -3.79
CA LYS A 146 -7.89 -13.26 -4.63
C LYS A 146 -9.18 -12.47 -4.38
N GLN A 147 -9.41 -12.02 -3.15
CA GLN A 147 -10.57 -11.20 -2.77
C GLN A 147 -10.35 -9.70 -3.00
N GLY A 148 -9.15 -9.29 -3.43
CA GLY A 148 -8.77 -7.89 -3.53
C GLY A 148 -8.69 -7.21 -2.15
N ILE A 149 -8.33 -7.93 -1.09
CA ILE A 149 -8.28 -7.39 0.27
C ILE A 149 -6.83 -7.20 0.72
N TYR A 150 -6.52 -6.07 1.38
CA TYR A 150 -5.23 -5.82 2.01
C TYR A 150 -5.39 -5.17 3.39
N ALA A 151 -4.39 -5.30 4.27
CA ALA A 151 -4.34 -4.63 5.57
C ALA A 151 -3.03 -3.85 5.72
N LEU A 152 -3.05 -2.76 6.48
CA LEU A 152 -1.84 -2.05 6.89
C LEU A 152 -1.11 -2.84 7.98
N LEU A 153 0.20 -2.97 7.84
CA LEU A 153 1.05 -3.51 8.89
C LEU A 153 1.28 -2.44 9.98
N ALA A 154 1.52 -2.88 11.22
CA ALA A 154 1.61 -2.00 12.38
C ALA A 154 2.71 -0.94 12.27
N ASP A 155 3.79 -1.24 11.53
CA ASP A 155 4.95 -0.37 11.36
C ASP A 155 4.85 0.53 10.11
N ALA A 156 3.73 0.51 9.40
CA ALA A 156 3.52 1.38 8.25
C ALA A 156 3.38 2.84 8.71
N ILE A 157 4.34 3.70 8.34
CA ILE A 157 4.26 5.14 8.60
C ILE A 157 3.22 5.75 7.64
N PRO A 158 2.08 6.26 8.14
CA PRO A 158 0.95 6.73 7.32
C PRO A 158 1.28 7.90 6.37
N ASP A 159 2.17 8.80 6.79
CA ASP A 159 2.45 10.05 6.05
C ASP A 159 3.44 9.90 4.89
N ASP A 160 3.81 8.66 4.56
CA ASP A 160 4.61 8.47 3.36
C ASP A 160 3.73 8.70 2.11
N LYS A 161 4.00 9.79 1.39
CA LYS A 161 3.37 10.10 0.10
C LYS A 161 3.36 8.90 -0.86
N VAL A 162 4.38 8.06 -0.83
CA VAL A 162 4.48 6.83 -1.61
C VAL A 162 3.44 5.80 -1.15
N LEU A 163 3.25 5.63 0.16
CA LEU A 163 2.22 4.74 0.69
C LEU A 163 0.82 5.25 0.32
N MET A 164 0.52 6.53 0.51
CA MET A 164 -0.79 7.09 0.18
C MET A 164 -1.11 7.03 -1.31
N SER A 165 -0.14 7.34 -2.17
CA SER A 165 -0.28 7.16 -3.62
C SER A 165 -0.61 5.71 -3.97
N ARG A 166 -0.01 4.76 -3.26
CA ARG A 166 -0.22 3.33 -3.50
C ARG A 166 -1.57 2.84 -2.99
N LEU A 167 -2.00 3.26 -1.80
CA LEU A 167 -3.33 2.95 -1.27
C LEU A 167 -4.44 3.43 -2.22
N ARG A 168 -4.27 4.62 -2.79
CA ARG A 168 -5.18 5.13 -3.83
C ARG A 168 -5.17 4.25 -5.07
N ALA A 169 -4.00 3.90 -5.60
CA ALA A 169 -3.91 3.03 -6.78
C ALA A 169 -4.56 1.66 -6.57
N LEU A 170 -4.41 1.07 -5.38
CA LEU A 170 -5.08 -0.18 -5.01
C LEU A 170 -6.61 0.00 -4.99
N SER A 171 -7.09 1.07 -4.36
CA SER A 171 -8.53 1.42 -4.33
C SER A 171 -9.10 1.62 -5.73
N ASP A 172 -8.40 2.34 -6.60
CA ASP A 172 -8.78 2.57 -8.00
C ASP A 172 -8.86 1.25 -8.80
N CYS A 173 -8.11 0.23 -8.36
CA CYS A 173 -8.14 -1.12 -8.92
C CYS A 173 -9.17 -2.05 -8.25
N GLY A 174 -10.02 -1.52 -7.37
CA GLY A 174 -11.06 -2.27 -6.69
C GLY A 174 -10.60 -3.07 -5.47
N TRP A 175 -9.38 -2.81 -4.96
CA TRP A 175 -8.94 -3.42 -3.71
C TRP A 175 -9.59 -2.73 -2.51
N VAL A 176 -9.93 -3.52 -1.50
CA VAL A 176 -10.57 -3.10 -0.26
C VAL A 176 -9.60 -3.24 0.89
N GLN A 177 -9.38 -2.16 1.62
CA GLN A 177 -8.61 -2.21 2.85
C GLN A 177 -9.41 -2.89 3.97
N GLU A 178 -8.89 -3.96 4.55
CA GLU A 178 -9.40 -4.57 5.77
C GLU A 178 -9.02 -3.72 6.98
N GLY A 179 -9.99 -3.49 7.85
CA GLY A 179 -9.81 -2.63 9.01
C GLY A 179 -9.71 -1.14 8.66
N SER A 180 -9.93 -0.74 7.39
CA SER A 180 -10.26 0.66 7.13
C SER A 180 -11.64 0.94 7.70
N SER A 181 -11.71 2.01 8.47
CA SER A 181 -12.94 2.44 9.11
C SER A 181 -14.00 2.85 8.07
N VAL A 182 -13.62 3.26 6.86
CA VAL A 182 -14.55 3.96 5.96
C VAL A 182 -14.67 3.23 4.63
N LYS A 183 -15.90 2.88 4.26
CA LYS A 183 -16.27 2.27 2.97
C LYS A 183 -16.94 3.33 2.09
N PHE A 184 -16.54 3.44 0.83
CA PHE A 184 -17.31 4.18 -0.17
C PHE A 184 -18.56 3.36 -0.54
N VAL A 185 -19.70 4.03 -0.68
CA VAL A 185 -20.96 3.37 -1.06
C VAL A 185 -21.41 3.93 -2.39
N ASP A 186 -21.28 3.11 -3.43
CA ASP A 186 -21.90 3.32 -4.73
C ASP A 186 -23.22 2.53 -4.76
N GLY A 187 -24.39 3.17 -4.63
CA GLY A 187 -25.68 2.46 -4.66
C GLY A 187 -26.82 3.13 -3.91
N ASP A 188 -27.78 2.32 -3.42
CA ASP A 188 -28.94 2.75 -2.62
C ASP A 188 -28.48 3.38 -1.30
N VAL A 189 -28.19 4.67 -1.36
CA VAL A 189 -27.92 5.50 -0.19
C VAL A 189 -29.26 5.81 0.49
N PRO A 190 -29.36 5.73 1.82
CA PRO A 190 -30.58 6.12 2.53
C PRO A 190 -31.04 7.52 2.12
N ASP A 191 -32.35 7.76 2.10
CA ASP A 191 -32.95 9.09 1.88
C ASP A 191 -32.66 10.09 3.03
N ASP A 192 -31.75 9.73 3.92
CA ASP A 192 -31.30 10.55 5.04
C ASP A 192 -30.44 11.74 4.58
N ALA A 193 -30.38 12.76 5.44
CA ALA A 193 -29.50 13.91 5.25
C ALA A 193 -28.12 13.66 5.86
N CYS A 194 -27.07 14.19 5.22
CA CYS A 194 -25.72 14.13 5.77
C CYS A 194 -25.68 14.87 7.12
N PRO A 195 -25.16 14.25 8.20
CA PRO A 195 -25.13 14.90 9.52
C PRO A 195 -24.25 16.16 9.62
N ILE A 196 -23.40 16.43 8.63
CA ILE A 196 -22.45 17.56 8.64
C ILE A 196 -23.00 18.77 7.89
N CYS A 197 -23.57 18.59 6.70
CA CYS A 197 -24.09 19.69 5.87
C CYS A 197 -25.62 19.75 5.80
N HIS A 198 -26.31 18.73 6.31
CA HIS A 198 -27.78 18.58 6.28
C HIS A 198 -28.40 18.51 4.87
N GLU A 199 -27.58 18.32 3.82
CA GLU A 199 -28.07 18.05 2.47
C GLU A 199 -28.37 16.54 2.30
N PRO A 200 -29.33 16.15 1.43
CA PRO A 200 -29.62 14.75 1.13
C PRO A 200 -28.37 13.97 0.70
N LEU A 201 -28.20 12.75 1.22
CA LEU A 201 -27.04 11.91 0.89
C LEU A 201 -27.04 11.47 -0.59
N SER A 202 -28.20 11.33 -1.20
CA SER A 202 -28.39 11.00 -2.62
C SER A 202 -27.82 12.03 -3.60
N ALA A 203 -27.50 13.25 -3.15
CA ALA A 203 -27.02 14.32 -4.03
C ALA A 203 -25.55 14.19 -4.43
N LYS A 204 -24.72 13.44 -3.69
CA LYS A 204 -23.26 13.40 -3.84
C LYS A 204 -22.68 12.02 -3.47
N SER A 205 -21.40 11.81 -3.77
CA SER A 205 -20.65 10.63 -3.31
C SER A 205 -20.75 10.49 -1.78
N THR A 206 -21.08 9.27 -1.34
CA THR A 206 -21.35 8.95 0.06
C THR A 206 -20.37 7.91 0.59
N ILE A 207 -19.97 8.09 1.83
CA ILE A 207 -19.12 7.17 2.59
C ILE A 207 -19.87 6.66 3.81
N VAL A 208 -19.60 5.41 4.20
CA VAL A 208 -20.11 4.77 5.39
C VAL A 208 -18.97 4.48 6.35
N THR A 209 -19.10 5.00 7.56
CA THR A 209 -18.17 4.74 8.67
C THR A 209 -18.37 3.32 9.21
N PRO A 210 -17.46 2.75 10.01
CA PRO A 210 -17.57 1.34 10.39
C PRO A 210 -18.66 1.15 11.45
N CYS A 211 -19.03 2.23 12.12
CA CYS A 211 -20.18 2.34 12.99
C CYS A 211 -21.52 2.50 12.23
N GLY A 212 -21.50 2.41 10.88
CA GLY A 212 -22.69 2.38 10.03
C GLY A 212 -23.30 3.73 9.67
N HIS A 213 -22.66 4.86 10.00
CA HIS A 213 -23.19 6.18 9.69
C HIS A 213 -22.74 6.67 8.31
N HIS A 214 -23.63 7.37 7.62
CA HIS A 214 -23.43 7.83 6.25
C HIS A 214 -23.10 9.33 6.21
N PHE A 215 -22.14 9.71 5.36
CA PHE A 215 -21.73 11.11 5.15
C PHE A 215 -21.40 11.34 3.68
N HIS A 216 -21.50 12.58 3.19
CA HIS A 216 -20.86 12.90 1.92
C HIS A 216 -19.34 12.77 2.06
N ASP A 217 -18.67 12.23 1.03
CA ASP A 217 -17.21 12.08 0.99
C ASP A 217 -16.48 13.40 1.31
N ALA A 218 -16.91 14.49 0.67
CA ALA A 218 -16.34 15.82 0.89
C ALA A 218 -16.56 16.33 2.33
N CYS A 219 -17.69 16.03 2.95
CA CYS A 219 -18.00 16.44 4.31
C CYS A 219 -17.17 15.64 5.31
N TRP A 220 -17.07 14.32 5.12
CA TRP A 220 -16.23 13.45 5.94
C TRP A 220 -14.76 13.84 5.85
N SER A 221 -14.25 14.08 4.64
CA SER A 221 -12.88 14.54 4.40
C SER A 221 -12.58 15.84 5.15
N LYS A 222 -13.46 16.84 5.10
CA LYS A 222 -13.31 18.09 5.88
C LYS A 222 -13.31 17.85 7.39
N HIS A 223 -14.18 16.98 7.89
CA HIS A 223 -14.23 16.61 9.31
C HIS A 223 -12.91 15.94 9.75
N VAL A 224 -12.38 15.06 8.89
CA VAL A 224 -11.09 14.41 9.10
C VAL A 224 -9.97 15.43 9.15
N ASP A 225 -9.87 16.33 8.17
CA ASP A 225 -8.86 17.39 8.11
C ASP A 225 -8.89 18.27 9.36
N HIS A 226 -10.08 18.71 9.77
CA HIS A 226 -10.25 19.54 10.96
C HIS A 226 -9.89 18.78 12.26
N SER A 227 -10.23 17.49 12.34
CA SER A 227 -9.88 16.65 13.50
C SER A 227 -8.36 16.44 13.59
N VAL A 228 -7.70 16.24 12.45
CA VAL A 228 -6.23 16.15 12.35
C VAL A 228 -5.60 17.46 12.81
N GLN A 229 -5.98 18.60 12.22
CA GLN A 229 -5.46 19.93 12.58
C GLN A 229 -5.61 20.24 14.08
N ARG A 230 -6.75 19.90 14.68
CA ARG A 230 -6.95 20.06 16.13
C ARG A 230 -6.01 19.19 16.95
N ALA A 231 -5.76 17.96 16.52
CA ALA A 231 -4.79 17.09 17.19
C ALA A 231 -3.36 17.65 17.06
N GLU A 232 -3.00 18.28 15.92
CA GLU A 232 -1.68 18.91 15.74
C GLU A 232 -1.46 20.06 16.73
N VAL A 233 -2.45 20.94 16.84
CA VAL A 233 -2.41 22.07 17.78
C VAL A 233 -2.35 21.60 19.24
N GLN A 234 -3.00 20.48 19.57
CA GLN A 234 -3.03 19.92 20.92
C GLN A 234 -1.79 19.08 21.26
N ALA A 235 -1.07 18.54 20.27
CA ALA A 235 0.14 17.75 20.45
C ALA A 235 1.40 18.62 20.69
N LEU A 236 1.30 19.95 20.57
CA LEU A 236 2.35 20.85 21.00
C LEU A 236 2.51 20.79 22.54
N PRO A 237 3.74 20.70 23.07
CA PRO A 237 3.96 20.59 24.50
C PRO A 237 3.69 21.94 25.19
N GLU A 238 2.46 22.13 25.68
CA GLU A 238 2.16 23.11 26.73
C GLU A 238 1.58 22.42 27.96
N PRO A 239 1.95 22.87 29.17
CA PRO A 239 1.66 22.16 30.41
C PRO A 239 0.19 22.29 30.79
N LEU A 240 -0.41 21.15 31.15
CA LEU A 240 -1.62 21.05 31.99
C LEU A 240 -2.90 21.67 31.43
N ARG A 241 -3.61 20.97 30.54
CA ARG A 241 -5.09 20.98 30.54
C ARG A 241 -5.66 19.59 30.26
N ALA A 242 -6.16 18.95 31.33
CA ALA A 242 -7.07 17.84 31.22
C ALA A 242 -8.42 18.36 30.66
N SER A 243 -8.64 18.16 29.36
CA SER A 243 -9.96 18.29 28.75
C SER A 243 -10.65 16.92 28.71
N PRO A 244 -11.93 16.81 29.07
CA PRO A 244 -12.67 15.54 29.07
C PRO A 244 -13.04 15.03 27.67
N PHE A 245 -12.65 15.72 26.60
CA PHE A 245 -12.80 15.24 25.22
C PHE A 245 -11.51 14.52 24.79
N GLN A 246 -11.38 13.26 25.17
CA GLN A 246 -10.20 12.44 24.89
C GLN A 246 -10.09 12.14 23.38
N PHE A 247 -9.27 12.92 22.67
CA PHE A 247 -8.56 12.44 21.49
C PHE A 247 -7.37 11.64 22.01
N GLY A 248 -7.50 10.31 22.02
CA GLY A 248 -6.43 9.44 22.51
C GLY A 248 -5.33 9.32 21.46
N VAL A 249 -4.35 10.20 21.45
CA VAL A 249 -3.09 9.90 20.77
C VAL A 249 -2.49 8.70 21.51
N ASP A 250 -2.08 7.64 20.80
CA ASP A 250 -1.36 6.57 21.48
C ASP A 250 -0.08 7.11 22.13
N MET A 251 0.47 6.41 23.12
CA MET A 251 1.68 6.84 23.83
C MET A 251 2.92 7.00 22.92
N ARG A 252 2.80 6.72 21.62
CA ARG A 252 3.87 6.84 20.61
C ARG A 252 3.63 7.97 19.61
N GLY A 253 2.52 8.70 19.68
CA GLY A 253 2.23 9.83 18.79
C GLY A 253 1.73 9.45 17.40
N GLN A 254 1.37 8.18 17.15
CA GLN A 254 1.32 7.63 15.78
C GLN A 254 -0.09 7.39 15.20
N ALA A 255 -1.15 7.63 15.96
CA ALA A 255 -2.52 7.44 15.46
C ALA A 255 -3.45 8.55 15.95
N ILE A 256 -4.12 9.23 15.00
CA ILE A 256 -5.22 10.14 15.30
C ILE A 256 -6.51 9.33 15.27
N TYR A 257 -7.26 9.37 16.36
CA TYR A 257 -8.61 8.82 16.39
C TYR A 257 -9.59 9.91 16.01
N ILE A 258 -10.37 9.66 14.97
CA ILE A 258 -11.47 10.53 14.56
C ILE A 258 -12.74 9.97 15.14
N THR A 259 -13.46 10.79 15.88
CA THR A 259 -14.76 10.40 16.42
C THR A 259 -15.84 10.63 15.38
N CYS A 260 -16.76 9.67 15.26
CA CYS A 260 -17.95 9.84 14.45
C CYS A 260 -18.80 11.00 15.00
N PRO A 261 -19.20 12.00 14.19
CA PRO A 261 -20.07 13.08 14.66
C PRO A 261 -21.40 12.60 15.25
N MET A 262 -21.88 11.42 14.83
CA MET A 262 -23.17 10.85 15.25
C MET A 262 -23.07 10.09 16.57
N CYS A 263 -22.26 9.03 16.61
CA CYS A 263 -22.19 8.12 17.77
C CYS A 263 -20.96 8.30 18.66
N ARG A 264 -20.02 9.19 18.27
CA ARG A 264 -18.72 9.41 18.94
C ARG A 264 -17.79 8.21 18.98
N GLU A 265 -18.12 7.12 18.28
CA GLU A 265 -17.23 5.97 18.16
C GLU A 265 -15.89 6.40 17.53
N GLY A 266 -14.80 6.02 18.20
CA GLY A 266 -13.44 6.35 17.79
C GLY A 266 -13.02 5.47 16.63
N MET A 267 -12.79 6.09 15.48
CA MET A 267 -12.24 5.43 14.29
C MET A 267 -10.77 5.75 14.19
N ARG A 268 -9.95 4.73 13.94
CA ARG A 268 -8.55 4.95 13.65
C ARG A 268 -8.47 5.66 12.30
N CYS A 269 -7.97 6.90 12.30
CA CYS A 269 -7.63 7.61 11.08
C CYS A 269 -6.15 7.44 10.81
N ILE A 270 -5.86 7.02 9.59
CA ILE A 270 -4.49 6.82 9.09
C ILE A 270 -4.02 8.15 8.47
N ARG A 271 -4.17 9.25 9.21
CA ARG A 271 -3.49 10.51 8.95
C ARG A 271 -2.75 10.86 10.22
N THR A 272 -1.44 10.99 10.16
CA THR A 272 -0.65 11.44 11.31
C THR A 272 -0.50 12.96 11.26
N VAL A 273 -0.40 13.54 12.45
CA VAL A 273 -0.14 14.97 12.69
C VAL A 273 1.28 15.24 12.21
N ALA A 274 1.48 16.21 11.33
CA ALA A 274 2.82 16.68 11.02
C ALA A 274 3.35 17.51 12.20
N SER A 275 4.51 17.14 12.74
CA SER A 275 5.32 18.01 13.61
C SER A 275 6.34 18.78 12.78
#